data_AF-A0A1W1VQJ8-F1
#
_entry.id   AF-A0A1W1VQJ8-F1
#
_cell.length_a   1.000
_cell.length_b   1.000
_cell.length_c   1.000
_cell.angle_alpha   90.00
_cell.angle_beta   90.00
_cell.angle_gamma   90.00
#
_symmetry.space_group_name_H-M   'P 1'
#
loop_
_entity.id
_entity.type
_entity.pdbx_description
1 polymer ?
#
loop_
_entity_poly.entity_id
_entity_poly.type
_entity_poly.pdbx_seq_one_letter_code
_entity_poly.pdbx_strand_id
1 'polypeptide(L)'
;MQEEPAAEAGFSFGVGHGKGERRGTLHRMDSPLSQKSLPNGPRPPRLAFVTVPLLISLFYNALSLLTLPFLGDSVNTLLADMGQATGQAIAPLDAEQITVVLWTSFVLLSGIILLLYFTRRGVLEGRAWGRVASMVIAVLSLLAFPLGTVLGVVMLIGAFDREVQAYTQR
;
A
#
# COMPACT_ATOMS: atom_id res chain seq x y z
N MET A 1 13.59 37.78 30.86
CA MET A 1 14.48 38.96 30.76
C MET A 1 15.79 38.53 30.13
N GLN A 2 15.89 38.68 28.82
CA GLN A 2 17.11 39.00 28.08
C GLN A 2 16.61 39.49 26.71
N GLU A 3 16.81 40.79 26.48
CA GLU A 3 16.34 41.59 25.36
C GLU A 3 17.42 41.69 24.27
N GLU A 4 16.98 41.69 23.00
CA GLU A 4 17.60 42.29 21.78
C GLU A 4 19.06 41.97 21.38
N PRO A 5 19.52 42.26 20.12
CA PRO A 5 18.92 43.02 18.99
C PRO A 5 18.80 42.20 17.67
N ALA A 6 17.88 42.44 16.72
CA ALA A 6 17.64 43.60 15.84
C ALA A 6 18.82 43.97 14.92
N ALA A 7 18.80 43.49 13.66
CA ALA A 7 19.62 44.04 12.58
C ALA A 7 19.04 43.74 11.16
N GLU A 8 18.60 44.84 10.53
CA GLU A 8 18.75 45.24 9.12
C GLU A 8 18.33 44.28 7.99
N ALA A 9 17.24 44.54 7.25
CA ALA A 9 17.03 45.61 6.26
C ALA A 9 17.96 45.53 5.03
N GLY A 10 17.55 44.73 4.05
CA GLY A 10 18.15 44.69 2.70
C GLY A 10 17.06 44.80 1.63
N PHE A 11 16.62 46.02 1.34
CA PHE A 11 15.69 46.36 0.28
C PHE A 11 16.48 46.49 -1.04
N SER A 12 16.19 45.66 -2.04
CA SER A 12 16.74 45.84 -3.40
C SER A 12 15.59 45.83 -4.41
N PHE A 13 15.35 47.01 -4.97
CA PHE A 13 14.34 47.29 -5.98
C PHE A 13 14.99 47.18 -7.37
N GLY A 14 14.73 46.07 -8.07
CA GLY A 14 15.19 45.85 -9.44
C GLY A 14 14.03 46.01 -10.43
N VAL A 15 13.76 47.25 -10.86
CA VAL A 15 12.84 47.53 -11.98
C VAL A 15 13.61 47.39 -13.29
N GLY A 16 13.53 46.21 -13.90
CA GLY A 16 14.04 45.94 -15.24
C GLY A 16 12.93 46.01 -16.27
N HIS A 17 12.72 47.19 -16.86
CA HIS A 17 11.77 47.41 -17.94
C HIS A 17 12.41 47.04 -19.30
N GLY A 18 12.31 45.77 -19.68
CA GLY A 18 12.74 45.28 -21.00
C GLY A 18 11.59 45.25 -21.99
N LYS A 19 11.51 46.27 -22.86
CA LYS A 19 10.56 46.39 -23.98
C LYS A 19 11.31 46.16 -25.29
N GLY A 20 10.97 45.10 -26.01
CA GLY A 20 11.55 44.69 -27.30
C GLY A 20 11.77 43.17 -27.27
N GLU A 21 11.41 42.36 -28.26
CA GLU A 21 11.24 42.63 -29.67
C GLU A 21 10.43 41.49 -30.33
N ARG A 22 10.05 41.74 -31.58
CA ARG A 22 9.03 41.05 -32.36
C ARG A 22 9.48 39.68 -32.90
N ARG A 23 8.47 38.83 -33.08
CA ARG A 23 8.26 37.88 -34.20
C ARG A 23 9.48 37.13 -34.73
N GLY A 24 9.54 35.85 -34.34
CA GLY A 24 10.06 34.77 -35.17
C GLY A 24 9.11 33.58 -35.10
N THR A 25 8.14 33.52 -36.01
CA THR A 25 7.35 32.31 -36.27
C THR A 25 8.21 31.33 -37.06
N LEU A 26 9.04 30.58 -36.34
CA LEU A 26 9.56 29.31 -36.83
C LEU A 26 8.76 28.21 -36.15
N HIS A 27 7.93 27.58 -36.96
CA HIS A 27 7.09 26.44 -36.64
C HIS A 27 8.00 25.25 -36.31
N ARG A 28 8.58 25.28 -35.11
CA ARG A 28 9.36 24.17 -34.58
C ARG A 28 8.35 23.12 -34.14
N MET A 29 8.17 22.11 -34.99
CA MET A 29 7.62 20.81 -34.60
C MET A 29 8.63 20.13 -33.68
N ASP A 30 8.89 20.75 -32.53
CA ASP A 30 9.39 20.02 -31.37
C ASP A 30 8.20 19.21 -30.90
N SER A 31 8.12 17.97 -31.36
CA SER A 31 7.34 16.95 -30.67
C SER A 31 7.68 17.09 -29.19
N PRO A 32 6.72 17.44 -28.31
CA PRO A 32 6.94 17.32 -26.89
C PRO A 32 7.03 15.81 -26.65
N LEU A 33 8.22 15.26 -26.83
CA LEU A 33 8.60 13.99 -26.26
C LEU A 33 8.45 14.22 -24.78
N SER A 34 7.24 13.87 -24.32
CA SER A 34 6.76 13.93 -22.96
C SER A 34 7.92 13.53 -22.07
N GLN A 35 8.60 14.55 -21.52
CA GLN A 35 9.70 14.36 -20.60
C GLN A 35 9.03 13.76 -19.38
N LYS A 36 9.01 12.42 -19.34
CA LYS A 36 8.65 11.62 -18.21
C LYS A 36 9.73 11.88 -17.16
N SER A 37 9.62 13.03 -16.52
CA SER A 37 10.53 13.49 -15.50
C SER A 37 10.62 12.40 -14.44
N LEU A 38 11.82 11.84 -14.29
CA LEU A 38 12.08 10.86 -13.25
C LEU A 38 11.78 11.51 -11.90
N PRO A 39 11.15 10.77 -10.96
CA PRO A 39 10.58 11.32 -9.74
C PRO A 39 11.69 11.72 -8.76
N ASN A 40 12.24 12.92 -8.92
CA ASN A 40 13.29 13.48 -8.06
C ASN A 40 12.72 14.29 -6.88
N GLY A 41 11.58 13.85 -6.32
CA GLY A 41 11.00 14.43 -5.11
C GLY A 41 11.26 13.54 -3.89
N PRO A 42 11.56 14.09 -2.71
CA PRO A 42 11.67 13.31 -1.48
C PRO A 42 10.35 12.55 -1.22
N ARG A 43 10.45 11.30 -0.75
CA ARG A 43 9.28 10.45 -0.45
C ARG A 43 8.49 11.07 0.71
N PRO A 44 7.15 11.19 0.61
CA PRO A 44 6.37 11.77 1.68
C PRO A 44 6.39 10.84 2.92
N PRO A 45 6.55 11.38 4.13
CA PRO A 45 6.60 10.57 5.35
C PRO A 45 5.28 9.80 5.59
N ARG A 46 4.15 10.35 5.13
CA ARG A 46 2.82 9.73 5.24
C ARG A 46 2.66 8.46 4.41
N LEU A 47 3.57 8.17 3.48
CA LEU A 47 3.58 6.90 2.74
C LEU A 47 3.77 5.69 3.68
N ALA A 48 4.34 5.92 4.86
CA ALA A 48 4.48 4.90 5.91
C ALA A 48 3.11 4.34 6.34
N PHE A 49 2.04 5.15 6.35
CA PHE A 49 0.70 4.69 6.76
C PHE A 49 0.09 3.65 5.82
N VAL A 50 0.54 3.59 4.57
CA VAL A 50 0.12 2.56 3.62
C VAL A 50 1.12 1.41 3.60
N THR A 51 2.42 1.73 3.59
CA THR A 51 3.48 0.73 3.37
C THR A 51 3.79 -0.12 4.60
N VAL A 52 3.66 0.42 5.82
CA VAL A 52 3.88 -0.35 7.06
C VAL A 52 2.80 -1.41 7.26
N PRO A 53 1.49 -1.09 7.18
CA PRO A 53 0.46 -2.13 7.25
C PRO A 53 0.57 -3.18 6.16
N LEU A 54 0.87 -2.78 4.91
CA LEU A 54 1.11 -3.73 3.81
C LEU A 54 2.26 -4.69 4.13
N LEU A 55 3.35 -4.19 4.73
CA LEU A 55 4.50 -5.00 5.10
C LEU A 55 4.15 -5.96 6.24
N ILE A 56 3.44 -5.49 7.27
CA ILE A 56 2.97 -6.34 8.37
C ILE A 56 2.08 -7.46 7.82
N SER A 57 1.10 -7.12 6.98
CA SER A 57 0.22 -8.09 6.33
C SER A 57 0.99 -9.08 5.47
N LEU A 58 1.97 -8.61 4.69
CA LEU A 58 2.83 -9.47 3.87
C LEU A 58 3.58 -10.50 4.74
N PHE A 59 4.22 -10.05 5.82
CA PHE A 59 4.93 -10.92 6.75
C PHE A 59 4.00 -11.93 7.41
N TYR A 60 2.84 -11.49 7.88
CA TYR A 60 1.84 -12.37 8.48
C TYR A 60 1.36 -13.46 7.51
N ASN A 61 1.06 -13.10 6.26
CA ASN A 61 0.64 -14.05 5.24
C ASN A 61 1.78 -15.01 4.86
N ALA A 62 3.02 -14.54 4.77
CA ALA A 62 4.17 -15.38 4.48
C ALA A 62 4.43 -16.40 5.60
N LEU A 63 4.34 -15.98 6.87
CA LEU A 63 4.43 -16.88 8.01
C LEU A 63 3.29 -17.91 8.01
N SER A 64 2.06 -17.47 7.73
CA SER A 64 0.89 -18.36 7.64
C SER A 64 1.09 -19.42 6.55
N LEU A 65 1.55 -19.01 5.37
CA LEU A 65 1.86 -19.90 4.25
C LEU A 65 2.96 -20.92 4.62
N LEU A 66 3.97 -20.50 5.39
CA LEU A 66 5.03 -21.37 5.89
C LEU A 66 4.51 -22.41 6.89
N THR A 67 3.55 -22.04 7.74
CA THR A 67 2.96 -22.95 8.74
C THR A 67 1.92 -23.91 8.17
N LEU A 68 1.36 -23.57 7.00
CA LEU A 68 0.24 -24.27 6.38
C LEU A 68 0.43 -25.79 6.20
N PRO A 69 1.56 -26.31 5.67
CA PRO A 69 1.72 -27.76 5.48
C PRO A 69 1.73 -28.55 6.80
N PHE A 70 1.95 -27.89 7.94
CA PHE A 70 1.98 -28.54 9.25
C PHE A 70 0.62 -28.55 9.96
N LEU A 71 -0.41 -27.91 9.39
CA LEU A 71 -1.73 -27.79 10.02
C LEU A 71 -2.64 -29.01 9.80
N GLY A 72 -2.26 -29.99 8.98
CA GLY A 72 -3.12 -31.12 8.60
C GLY A 72 -3.79 -31.82 9.79
N ASP A 73 -2.99 -32.30 10.75
CA ASP A 73 -3.50 -33.00 11.95
C ASP A 73 -4.24 -32.05 12.91
N SER A 74 -3.82 -30.78 12.93
CA SER A 74 -4.45 -29.75 13.78
C SER A 74 -5.88 -29.44 13.32
N VAL A 75 -6.17 -29.51 12.02
CA VAL A 75 -7.52 -29.26 11.48
C VAL A 75 -8.52 -30.28 12.01
N ASN A 76 -8.21 -31.57 11.98
CA ASN A 76 -9.10 -32.61 12.49
C ASN A 76 -9.30 -32.51 14.01
N THR A 77 -8.25 -32.14 14.75
CA THR A 77 -8.34 -31.91 16.20
C THR A 77 -9.29 -30.73 16.50
N LEU A 78 -9.14 -29.61 15.78
CA LEU A 78 -10.03 -28.45 15.91
C LEU A 78 -11.48 -28.77 15.53
N LEU A 79 -11.71 -29.56 14.49
CA LEU A 79 -13.05 -30.02 14.09
C LEU A 79 -13.70 -30.88 15.18
N ALA A 80 -12.93 -31.77 15.81
CA ALA A 80 -13.40 -32.58 16.93
C ALA A 80 -13.75 -31.70 18.15
N ASP A 81 -12.88 -30.75 18.49
CA ASP A 81 -13.11 -29.81 19.61
C ASP A 81 -14.35 -28.93 19.37
N MET A 82 -14.53 -28.42 18.14
CA MET A 82 -15.73 -27.67 17.75
C MET A 82 -16.99 -28.54 17.81
N GLY A 83 -16.88 -29.81 17.41
CA GLY A 83 -17.98 -30.75 17.52
C GLY A 83 -18.42 -30.98 18.97
N GLN A 84 -17.45 -31.13 19.88
CA GLN A 84 -17.72 -31.22 21.31
C GLN A 84 -18.37 -29.94 21.86
N ALA A 85 -17.85 -28.77 21.47
CA ALA A 85 -18.36 -27.48 21.93
C ALA A 85 -19.79 -27.18 21.44
N THR A 86 -20.16 -27.64 20.25
CA THR A 86 -21.48 -27.44 19.64
C THR A 86 -22.46 -28.56 19.94
N GLY A 87 -22.01 -29.66 20.57
CA GLY A 87 -22.81 -30.87 20.79
C GLY A 87 -23.17 -31.63 19.52
N GLN A 88 -22.50 -31.34 18.40
CA GLN A 88 -22.69 -32.00 17.11
C GLN A 88 -21.46 -32.82 16.73
N ALA A 89 -21.66 -34.07 16.33
CA ALA A 89 -20.57 -34.87 15.81
C ALA A 89 -20.19 -34.36 14.40
N ILE A 90 -19.08 -33.64 14.30
CA ILE A 90 -18.49 -33.23 13.03
C ILE A 90 -17.59 -34.37 12.55
N ALA A 91 -17.90 -34.94 11.38
CA ALA A 91 -17.08 -35.99 10.81
C ALA A 91 -15.67 -35.44 10.45
N PRO A 92 -14.59 -36.19 10.71
CA PRO A 92 -13.25 -35.77 10.34
C PRO A 92 -13.13 -35.68 8.81
N LEU A 93 -12.25 -34.79 8.34
CA LEU A 93 -11.97 -34.66 6.92
C LEU A 93 -11.10 -35.83 6.46
N ASP A 94 -11.42 -36.37 5.28
CA ASP A 94 -10.59 -37.38 4.63
C ASP A 94 -9.27 -36.76 4.12
N ALA A 95 -8.24 -37.57 3.93
CA ALA A 95 -6.91 -37.14 3.51
C ALA A 95 -6.92 -36.38 2.16
N GLU A 96 -7.79 -36.79 1.23
CA GLU A 96 -7.98 -36.09 -0.04
C GLU A 96 -8.55 -34.68 0.17
N GLN A 97 -9.56 -34.55 1.05
CA GLN A 97 -10.17 -33.26 1.36
C GLN A 97 -9.18 -32.31 2.04
N ILE A 98 -8.38 -32.81 2.98
CA ILE A 98 -7.31 -32.04 3.62
C ILE A 98 -6.33 -31.54 2.56
N THR A 99 -5.91 -32.41 1.64
CA THR A 99 -5.00 -32.04 0.55
C THR A 99 -5.58 -30.91 -0.31
N VAL A 100 -6.85 -31.01 -0.71
CA VAL A 100 -7.53 -29.96 -1.49
C VAL A 100 -7.61 -28.64 -0.72
N VAL A 101 -7.97 -28.68 0.56
CA VAL A 101 -8.05 -27.47 1.41
C VAL A 101 -6.68 -26.82 1.55
N LEU A 102 -5.62 -27.61 1.77
CA LEU A 102 -4.26 -27.10 1.91
C LEU A 102 -3.76 -26.47 0.61
N TRP A 103 -3.94 -27.13 -0.54
CA TRP A 103 -3.53 -26.59 -1.84
C TRP A 103 -4.32 -25.33 -2.21
N THR A 104 -5.63 -25.34 -1.99
CA THR A 104 -6.48 -24.17 -2.25
C THR A 104 -6.03 -22.98 -1.40
N SER A 105 -5.79 -23.22 -0.11
CA SER A 105 -5.31 -22.19 0.82
C SER A 105 -3.91 -21.69 0.44
N PHE A 106 -3.01 -22.59 0.02
CA PHE A 106 -1.69 -22.24 -0.47
C PHE A 106 -1.74 -21.33 -1.70
N VAL A 107 -2.51 -21.69 -2.72
CA VAL A 107 -2.67 -20.88 -3.95
C VAL A 107 -3.27 -19.52 -3.63
N LEU A 108 -4.31 -19.50 -2.78
CA LEU A 108 -4.98 -18.27 -2.37
C LEU A 108 -4.03 -17.34 -1.62
N LEU A 109 -3.33 -17.85 -0.59
CA LEU A 109 -2.36 -17.08 0.18
C LEU A 109 -1.19 -16.60 -0.67
N SER A 110 -0.67 -17.45 -1.55
CA SER A 110 0.38 -17.07 -2.50
C SER A 110 -0.07 -15.92 -3.41
N GLY A 111 -1.30 -15.99 -3.94
CA GLY A 111 -1.91 -14.91 -4.72
C GLY A 111 -2.05 -13.61 -3.92
N ILE A 112 -2.47 -13.69 -2.66
CA ILE A 112 -2.58 -12.54 -1.75
C ILE A 112 -1.20 -11.92 -1.48
N ILE A 113 -0.18 -12.72 -1.19
CA ILE A 113 1.20 -12.25 -0.96
C ILE A 113 1.70 -11.52 -2.21
N LEU A 114 1.46 -12.10 -3.39
CA LEU A 114 1.89 -11.51 -4.65
C LEU A 114 1.17 -10.17 -4.92
N LEU A 115 -0.14 -10.12 -4.67
CA LEU A 115 -0.94 -8.90 -4.76
C LEU A 115 -0.44 -7.81 -3.80
N LEU A 116 -0.15 -8.16 -2.53
CA LEU A 116 0.39 -7.25 -1.52
C LEU A 116 1.76 -6.72 -1.95
N TYR A 117 2.63 -7.58 -2.45
CA TYR A 117 3.97 -7.23 -2.93
C TYR A 117 3.89 -6.25 -4.11
N PHE A 118 3.07 -6.56 -5.12
CA PHE A 118 2.88 -5.68 -6.27
C PHE A 118 2.25 -4.35 -5.87
N THR A 119 1.27 -4.35 -4.97
CA THR A 119 0.66 -3.11 -4.46
C THR A 119 1.70 -2.24 -3.77
N ARG A 120 2.51 -2.81 -2.86
CA ARG A 120 3.60 -2.09 -2.19
C ARG A 120 4.57 -1.49 -3.20
N ARG A 121 4.97 -2.27 -4.20
CA ARG A 121 5.87 -1.80 -5.26
C ARG A 121 5.24 -0.67 -6.08
N GLY A 122 3.97 -0.80 -6.47
CA GLY A 122 3.23 0.23 -7.20
C GLY A 122 3.09 1.53 -6.41
N VAL A 123 2.83 1.45 -5.11
CA VAL A 123 2.76 2.62 -4.21
C VAL A 123 4.13 3.29 -4.06
N LEU A 124 5.22 2.51 -3.91
CA LEU A 124 6.59 3.05 -3.82
C LEU A 124 7.09 3.66 -5.14
N GLU A 125 6.60 3.16 -6.27
CA GLU A 125 6.87 3.73 -7.60
C GLU A 125 6.01 4.96 -7.90
N GLY A 126 5.05 5.32 -7.03
CA GLY A 126 4.16 6.46 -7.21
C GLY A 126 3.09 6.26 -8.28
N ARG A 127 2.72 5.01 -8.59
CA ARG A 127 1.77 4.69 -9.66
C ARG A 127 0.33 4.74 -9.16
N ALA A 128 -0.57 5.30 -9.97
CA ALA A 128 -1.99 5.45 -9.61
C ALA A 128 -2.72 4.14 -9.30
N TRP A 129 -2.37 3.05 -10.00
CA TRP A 129 -2.96 1.73 -9.76
C TRP A 129 -2.58 1.17 -8.38
N GLY A 130 -1.40 1.50 -7.85
CA GLY A 130 -0.96 1.07 -6.52
C GLY A 130 -1.86 1.63 -5.43
N ARG A 131 -2.33 2.87 -5.59
CA ARG A 131 -3.30 3.48 -4.67
C ARG A 131 -4.64 2.75 -4.70
N VAL A 132 -5.19 2.51 -5.89
CA VAL A 132 -6.47 1.80 -6.03
C VAL A 132 -6.38 0.40 -5.43
N ALA A 133 -5.31 -0.34 -5.71
CA ALA A 133 -5.08 -1.65 -5.12
C ALA A 133 -4.98 -1.59 -3.58
N SER A 134 -4.29 -0.58 -3.03
CA SER A 134 -4.21 -0.39 -1.58
C SER A 134 -5.56 -0.09 -0.93
N MET A 135 -6.45 0.65 -1.61
CA MET A 135 -7.81 0.90 -1.13
C MET A 135 -8.63 -0.39 -1.12
N VAL A 136 -8.56 -1.18 -2.20
CA VAL A 136 -9.25 -2.49 -2.27
C VAL A 136 -8.77 -3.40 -1.14
N ILE A 137 -7.46 -3.50 -0.93
CA ILE A 137 -6.88 -4.32 0.15
C ILE A 137 -7.31 -3.81 1.53
N ALA A 138 -7.35 -2.49 1.73
CA ALA A 138 -7.75 -1.90 2.99
C ALA A 138 -9.23 -2.19 3.29
N VAL A 139 -10.12 -2.08 2.29
CA VAL A 139 -11.53 -2.45 2.42
C VAL A 139 -11.69 -3.93 2.71
N LEU A 140 -10.97 -4.81 1.99
CA LEU A 140 -10.99 -6.25 2.28
C LEU A 140 -10.48 -6.57 3.69
N SER A 141 -9.48 -5.83 4.18
CA SER A 141 -8.94 -6.00 5.53
C SER A 141 -9.95 -5.61 6.61
N LEU A 142 -10.87 -4.68 6.34
CA LEU A 142 -11.92 -4.31 7.30
C LEU A 142 -12.81 -5.49 7.69
N LEU A 143 -12.97 -6.49 6.81
CA LEU A 143 -13.76 -7.69 7.07
C LEU A 143 -13.04 -8.66 8.04
N ALA A 144 -11.71 -8.55 8.19
CA ALA A 144 -10.91 -9.42 9.03
C ALA A 144 -10.79 -8.84 10.46
N PHE A 145 -11.88 -8.89 11.23
CA PHE A 145 -11.90 -8.38 12.61
C PHE A 145 -11.11 -9.30 13.58
N PRO A 146 -10.36 -8.77 14.58
CA PRO A 146 -10.16 -7.34 14.88
C PRO A 146 -8.91 -6.71 14.22
N LEU A 147 -7.88 -7.50 13.93
CA LEU A 147 -6.57 -6.99 13.50
C LEU A 147 -6.62 -6.35 12.11
N GLY A 148 -7.33 -6.98 11.18
CA GLY A 148 -7.50 -6.47 9.82
C GLY A 148 -8.28 -5.16 9.79
N THR A 149 -9.22 -4.96 10.70
CA THR A 149 -9.97 -3.70 10.80
C THR A 149 -9.06 -2.53 11.16
N VAL A 150 -8.19 -2.69 12.17
CA VAL A 150 -7.23 -1.65 12.56
C VAL A 150 -6.27 -1.33 11.42
N LEU A 151 -5.69 -2.36 10.79
CA LEU A 151 -4.78 -2.19 9.65
C LEU A 151 -5.48 -1.54 8.46
N GLY A 152 -6.71 -1.96 8.15
CA GLY A 152 -7.53 -1.43 7.06
C GLY A 152 -7.84 0.06 7.26
N VAL A 153 -8.24 0.47 8.46
CA VAL A 153 -8.49 1.88 8.77
C VAL A 153 -7.22 2.72 8.59
N VAL A 154 -6.08 2.28 9.13
CA VAL A 154 -4.80 2.99 9.00
C VAL A 154 -4.39 3.12 7.53
N MET A 155 -4.56 2.06 6.74
CA MET A 155 -4.29 2.10 5.30
C MET A 155 -5.21 3.06 4.55
N LEU A 156 -6.50 3.10 4.87
CA LEU A 156 -7.45 4.03 4.23
C LEU A 156 -7.07 5.49 4.53
N ILE A 157 -6.72 5.80 5.78
CA ILE A 157 -6.23 7.13 6.16
C ILE A 157 -5.02 7.52 5.31
N GLY A 158 -4.03 6.63 5.18
CA GLY A 158 -2.87 6.88 4.34
C GLY A 158 -3.20 6.97 2.85
N ALA A 159 -4.12 6.16 2.33
CA ALA A 159 -4.48 6.12 0.92
C ALA A 159 -5.28 7.35 0.46
N PHE A 160 -6.06 7.94 1.37
CA PHE A 160 -6.80 9.19 1.11
C PHE A 160 -6.01 10.46 1.44
N ASP A 161 -4.81 10.35 2.00
CA ASP A 161 -4.00 11.51 2.33
C ASP A 161 -3.59 12.31 1.08
N ARG A 162 -3.75 13.64 1.11
CA ARG A 162 -3.50 14.52 -0.04
C ARG A 162 -2.06 14.44 -0.55
N GLU A 163 -1.07 14.28 0.34
CA GLU A 163 0.35 14.16 -0.05
C GLU A 163 0.59 12.83 -0.79
N VAL A 164 -0.04 11.75 -0.32
CA VAL A 164 0.05 10.43 -0.95
C VAL A 164 -0.68 10.43 -2.28
N GLN A 165 -1.84 11.11 -2.39
CA GLN A 165 -2.54 11.27 -3.66
C GLN A 165 -1.70 12.04 -4.69
N ALA A 166 -1.11 13.17 -4.30
CA ALA A 166 -0.24 13.95 -5.17
C ALA A 166 1.02 13.17 -5.62
N TYR A 167 1.52 12.28 -4.75
CA TYR A 167 2.63 11.39 -5.06
C TYR A 167 2.23 10.27 -6.04
N THR A 168 1.02 9.72 -5.88
CA THR A 168 0.54 8.54 -6.64
C THR A 168 -0.26 8.87 -7.92
N GLN A 169 -0.53 10.13 -8.21
CA GLN A 169 -1.23 10.57 -9.43
C GLN A 169 -0.34 10.59 -10.69
N ARG A 170 0.87 10.02 -10.64
CA ARG A 170 1.90 10.14 -11.67
C ARG A 170 2.01 8.90 -12.57
#